data_AF-A0A9X1WJD0-F1
#
_entry.id   AF-A0A9X1WJD0-F1
#
_cell.length_a   1.000
_cell.length_b   1.000
_cell.length_c   1.000
_cell.angle_alpha   90.00
_cell.angle_beta   90.00
_cell.angle_gamma   90.00
#
_symmetry.space_group_name_H-M   'P 1'
#
loop_
_entity.id
_entity.type
_entity.pdbx_description
1 polymer ?
#
loop_
_entity_poly.entity_id
_entity_poly.type
_entity_poly.pdbx_seq_one_letter_code
_entity_poly.pdbx_strand_id
1 'polypeptide(L)'
;MSIVSTDSATHMSVGDAITAEQVTEMIAGTGQTAAPEIADYTLQLADDSLILSQRLGWWISRAPEMEEDVALGNIALDILGHARFLYTYAGSAWGKTEDDLAYFREEEDFRSSRLVEQPNGDFGHTIARQLIFSLYAGELYTRLSSSTDAMLAAIADKAVKEVSYHIDHAVQWMLRLGLGTGESHRRVQAGLESMWPYKDELFVDTAAVDRAEAASPGAVVRPSELREAVDAHLSTVIEKAGLSVPTVPAAADLGYARTGRFSEHRGYLVTEMQSLARQHPGATW
;
A
#
# COMPACT_ATOMS: atom_id res chain seq x y z
N MET A 1 -2.35 -26.01 16.13
CA MET A 1 -1.23 -25.16 16.61
C MET A 1 -1.79 -23.77 16.81
N SER A 2 -1.71 -23.26 18.04
CA SER A 2 -2.29 -21.98 18.44
C SER A 2 -1.49 -20.83 17.83
N ILE A 3 -2.10 -20.07 16.92
CA ILE A 3 -1.57 -18.79 16.43
C ILE A 3 -2.32 -17.71 17.19
N VAL A 4 -1.89 -17.49 18.44
CA VAL A 4 -2.22 -16.28 19.17
C VAL A 4 -0.88 -15.79 19.69
N SER A 5 -0.32 -14.81 18.99
CA SER A 5 0.82 -14.05 19.52
C SER A 5 0.37 -13.39 20.81
N THR A 6 1.10 -13.66 21.89
CA THR A 6 0.90 -13.03 23.21
C THR A 6 1.65 -11.71 23.34
N ASP A 7 2.01 -11.06 22.22
CA ASP A 7 2.69 -9.78 22.28
C ASP A 7 1.71 -8.66 22.63
N SER A 8 1.96 -8.07 23.81
CA SER A 8 1.29 -6.90 24.34
C SER A 8 1.39 -5.72 23.36
N ALA A 9 0.28 -5.01 23.14
CA ALA A 9 0.14 -3.82 22.29
C ALA A 9 0.98 -2.59 22.72
N THR A 10 1.97 -2.79 23.59
CA THR A 10 2.84 -1.76 24.16
C THR A 10 4.33 -2.06 23.99
N HIS A 11 4.70 -3.16 23.34
CA HIS A 11 6.07 -3.36 22.90
C HIS A 11 6.31 -2.56 21.62
N MET A 12 6.52 -1.25 21.76
CA MET A 12 7.20 -0.48 20.72
C MET A 12 8.54 -1.16 20.50
N SER A 13 8.73 -1.86 19.38
CA SER A 13 10.07 -2.30 19.02
C SER A 13 10.91 -1.05 18.87
N VAL A 14 11.82 -0.81 19.82
CA VAL A 14 12.97 0.08 19.61
C VAL A 14 13.92 -0.70 18.68
N GLY A 15 13.46 -0.99 17.47
CA GLY A 15 14.32 -1.29 16.35
C GLY A 15 14.73 0.04 15.77
N ASP A 16 16.00 0.19 15.43
CA ASP A 16 16.52 1.34 14.69
C ASP A 16 15.71 1.52 13.41
N ALA A 17 14.63 2.30 13.49
CA ALA A 17 13.60 2.33 12.48
C ALA A 17 13.99 3.32 11.39
N ILE A 18 14.39 2.83 10.21
CA ILE A 18 14.76 3.67 9.07
C ILE A 18 13.69 4.76 8.82
N THR A 19 14.05 6.03 8.99
CA THR A 19 13.21 7.19 8.66
C THR A 19 13.55 7.73 7.26
N ALA A 20 12.77 8.66 6.72
CA ALA A 20 13.08 9.27 5.42
C ALA A 20 14.37 10.09 5.49
N GLU A 21 14.61 10.69 6.65
CA GLU A 21 15.84 11.39 6.98
C GLU A 21 17.00 10.40 7.03
N GLN A 22 16.83 9.21 7.60
CA GLN A 22 17.86 8.17 7.58
C GLN A 22 18.08 7.61 6.16
N VAL A 23 17.05 7.46 5.33
CA VAL A 23 17.22 7.14 3.89
C VAL A 23 18.07 8.22 3.21
N THR A 24 17.76 9.49 3.47
CA THR A 24 18.50 10.64 2.93
C THR A 24 19.97 10.62 3.41
N GLU A 25 20.21 10.35 4.69
CA GLU A 25 21.55 10.23 5.27
C GLU A 25 22.32 9.04 4.68
N MET A 26 21.66 7.90 4.47
CA MET A 26 22.26 6.73 3.82
C MET A 26 22.64 7.04 2.37
N ILE A 27 21.77 7.72 1.62
CA ILE A 27 22.06 8.17 0.25
C ILE A 27 23.23 9.15 0.25
N ALA A 28 23.23 10.15 1.15
CA ALA A 28 24.29 11.14 1.26
C ALA A 28 25.64 10.51 1.66
N GLY A 29 25.63 9.51 2.55
CA GLY A 29 26.82 8.83 3.05
C GLY A 29 27.43 7.84 2.05
N THR A 30 26.60 7.18 1.25
CA THR A 30 27.06 6.22 0.22
C THR A 30 27.27 6.84 -1.15
N GLY A 31 26.60 7.97 -1.42
CA GLY A 31 26.48 8.55 -2.76
C GLY A 31 25.64 7.72 -3.73
N GLN A 32 25.04 6.62 -3.26
CA GLN A 32 24.28 5.69 -4.09
C GLN A 32 22.83 6.16 -4.21
N THR A 33 22.45 6.52 -5.44
CA THR A 33 21.09 6.90 -5.80
C THR A 33 20.41 5.74 -6.52
N ALA A 34 19.07 5.77 -6.59
CA ALA A 34 18.32 4.78 -7.35
C ALA A 34 18.70 4.86 -8.84
N ALA A 35 18.86 3.71 -9.50
CA ALA A 35 18.87 3.66 -10.95
C ALA A 35 17.49 4.11 -11.49
N PRO A 36 17.40 4.81 -12.64
CA PRO A 36 16.11 5.30 -13.15
C PRO A 36 15.03 4.23 -13.28
N GLU A 37 15.39 3.01 -13.70
CA GLU A 37 14.47 1.89 -13.85
C GLU A 37 13.95 1.39 -12.50
N ILE A 38 14.81 1.37 -11.48
CA ILE A 38 14.43 1.06 -10.09
C ILE A 38 13.54 2.16 -9.54
N ALA A 39 13.88 3.44 -9.79
CA ALA A 39 13.10 4.57 -9.33
C ALA A 39 11.67 4.57 -9.90
N ASP A 40 11.49 4.23 -11.18
CA ASP A 40 10.16 4.06 -11.79
C ASP A 40 9.33 2.97 -11.08
N TYR A 41 9.96 1.84 -10.71
CA TYR A 41 9.31 0.77 -9.95
C TYR A 41 8.96 1.22 -8.53
N THR A 42 9.93 1.80 -7.81
CA THR A 42 9.77 2.33 -6.46
C THR A 42 8.67 3.38 -6.39
N LEU A 43 8.52 4.22 -7.41
CA LEU A 43 7.46 5.22 -7.52
C LEU A 43 6.06 4.57 -7.52
N GLN A 44 5.88 3.42 -8.17
CA GLN A 44 4.58 2.72 -8.17
C GLN A 44 4.19 2.28 -6.76
N LEU A 45 5.16 1.80 -5.99
CA LEU A 45 4.95 1.39 -4.60
C LEU A 45 4.68 2.60 -3.70
N ALA A 46 5.42 3.69 -3.90
CA ALA A 46 5.23 4.93 -3.16
C ALA A 46 3.83 5.52 -3.39
N ASP A 47 3.36 5.49 -4.64
CA ASP A 47 2.04 5.98 -5.03
C ASP A 47 0.93 5.15 -4.40
N ASP A 48 1.06 3.82 -4.36
CA ASP A 48 0.11 2.96 -3.66
C ASP A 48 -0.01 3.33 -2.19
N SER A 49 1.14 3.44 -1.52
CA SER A 49 1.20 3.78 -0.10
C SER A 49 0.61 5.16 0.18
N LEU A 50 0.99 6.20 -0.57
CA LEU A 50 0.48 7.55 -0.34
C LEU A 50 -1.04 7.61 -0.50
N ILE A 51 -1.57 7.04 -1.58
CA ILE A 51 -3.00 7.08 -1.88
C ILE A 51 -3.81 6.29 -0.84
N LEU A 52 -3.32 5.10 -0.44
CA LEU A 52 -3.99 4.33 0.61
C LEU A 52 -3.94 5.04 1.97
N SER A 53 -2.79 5.62 2.33
CA SER A 53 -2.66 6.41 3.56
C SER A 53 -3.65 7.58 3.58
N GLN A 54 -3.79 8.32 2.47
CA GLN A 54 -4.76 9.41 2.36
C GLN A 54 -6.21 8.90 2.52
N ARG A 55 -6.53 7.73 1.94
CA ARG A 55 -7.85 7.10 2.15
C ARG A 55 -8.08 6.74 3.61
N LEU A 56 -7.10 6.18 4.30
CA LEU A 56 -7.23 5.82 5.71
C LEU A 56 -7.28 7.05 6.63
N GLY A 57 -6.55 8.12 6.32
CA GLY A 57 -6.57 9.37 7.07
C GLY A 57 -7.97 10.00 7.16
N TRP A 58 -8.81 9.79 6.15
CA TRP A 58 -10.22 10.22 6.20
C TRP A 58 -11.00 9.59 7.36
N TRP A 59 -10.66 8.37 7.76
CA TRP A 59 -11.34 7.68 8.86
C TRP A 59 -11.09 8.29 10.22
N ILE A 60 -10.05 9.11 10.40
CA ILE A 60 -9.75 9.75 11.68
C ILE A 60 -10.97 10.56 12.15
N SER A 61 -11.47 10.27 13.35
CA SER A 61 -12.69 10.81 13.98
C SER A 61 -14.00 10.34 13.35
N ARG A 62 -13.96 9.27 12.55
CA ARG A 62 -15.10 8.71 11.81
C ARG A 62 -15.19 7.19 11.93
N ALA A 63 -14.22 6.52 12.54
CA ALA A 63 -14.27 5.07 12.69
C ALA A 63 -15.46 4.62 13.57
N PRO A 64 -15.92 3.37 13.47
CA PRO A 64 -17.06 2.89 14.24
C PRO A 64 -16.86 2.96 15.76
N GLU A 65 -15.60 2.85 16.21
CA GLU A 65 -15.17 2.83 17.61
C GLU A 65 -13.86 3.62 17.76
N MET A 66 -13.58 4.12 18.96
CA MET A 66 -12.40 4.95 19.23
C MET A 66 -11.09 4.17 19.03
N GLU A 67 -11.11 2.90 19.42
CA GLU A 67 -10.02 1.95 19.22
C GLU A 67 -9.71 1.77 17.72
N GLU A 68 -10.74 1.79 16.88
CA GLU A 68 -10.58 1.69 15.43
C GLU A 68 -10.10 2.99 14.79
N ASP A 69 -10.48 4.15 15.33
CA ASP A 69 -9.88 5.42 14.93
C ASP A 69 -8.36 5.40 15.15
N VAL A 70 -7.93 4.90 16.31
CA VAL A 70 -6.50 4.77 16.65
C VAL A 70 -5.83 3.71 15.77
N ALA A 71 -6.46 2.55 15.58
CA ALA A 71 -5.89 1.47 14.77
C ALA A 71 -5.72 1.90 13.29
N LEU A 72 -6.77 2.44 12.66
CA LEU A 72 -6.68 2.94 11.29
C LEU A 72 -5.72 4.13 11.17
N GLY A 73 -5.67 5.00 12.17
CA GLY A 73 -4.70 6.11 12.23
C GLY A 73 -3.25 5.61 12.26
N ASN A 74 -2.95 4.58 13.05
CA ASN A 74 -1.62 3.97 13.10
C ASN A 74 -1.26 3.28 11.77
N ILE A 75 -2.18 2.50 11.19
CA ILE A 75 -1.96 1.89 9.87
C ILE A 75 -1.71 2.97 8.81
N ALA A 76 -2.49 4.06 8.82
CA ALA A 76 -2.30 5.18 7.90
C ALA A 76 -0.91 5.82 8.06
N LEU A 77 -0.43 5.96 9.30
CA LEU A 77 0.87 6.54 9.61
C LEU A 77 2.02 5.64 9.15
N ASP A 78 1.94 4.33 9.38
CA ASP A 78 2.94 3.37 8.90
C ASP A 78 3.04 3.42 7.37
N ILE A 79 1.91 3.36 6.68
CA ILE A 79 1.84 3.38 5.22
C ILE A 79 2.34 4.74 4.68
N LEU A 80 2.06 5.85 5.36
CA LEU A 80 2.65 7.15 5.01
C LEU A 80 4.18 7.11 5.15
N GLY A 81 4.69 6.47 6.21
CA GLY A 81 6.11 6.20 6.38
C GLY A 81 6.69 5.44 5.19
N HIS A 82 6.03 4.37 4.72
CA HIS A 82 6.46 3.63 3.53
C HIS A 82 6.54 4.55 2.31
N ALA A 83 5.50 5.35 2.08
CA ALA A 83 5.47 6.30 0.96
C ALA A 83 6.66 7.26 1.00
N ARG A 84 6.97 7.81 2.18
CA ARG A 84 8.10 8.73 2.38
C ARG A 84 9.45 8.09 2.04
N PHE A 85 9.73 6.89 2.56
CA PHE A 85 10.99 6.19 2.29
C PHE A 85 11.14 5.85 0.80
N LEU A 86 10.05 5.38 0.17
CA LEU A 86 10.02 5.00 -1.24
C LEU A 86 10.17 6.23 -2.15
N TYR A 87 9.45 7.33 -1.89
CA TYR A 87 9.60 8.56 -2.66
C TYR A 87 10.97 9.18 -2.51
N THR A 88 11.53 9.21 -1.30
CA THR A 88 12.88 9.70 -1.06
C THR A 88 13.89 8.91 -1.89
N TYR A 89 13.77 7.58 -1.91
CA TYR A 89 14.66 6.75 -2.71
C TYR A 89 14.45 6.95 -4.21
N ALA A 90 13.22 6.93 -4.71
CA ALA A 90 12.91 7.14 -6.13
C ALA A 90 13.38 8.53 -6.62
N GLY A 91 13.09 9.57 -5.83
CA GLY A 91 13.44 10.96 -6.12
C GLY A 91 14.94 11.20 -6.27
N SER A 92 15.77 10.38 -5.59
CA SER A 92 17.23 10.46 -5.70
C SER A 92 17.75 10.24 -7.12
N ALA A 93 17.05 9.47 -7.96
CA ALA A 93 17.40 9.25 -9.37
C ALA A 93 17.20 10.51 -10.24
N TRP A 94 16.33 11.42 -9.80
CA TRP A 94 15.86 12.57 -10.58
C TRP A 94 16.20 13.91 -9.93
N GLY A 95 16.89 13.92 -8.80
CA GLY A 95 17.13 15.12 -8.01
C GLY A 95 15.85 15.76 -7.48
N LYS A 96 14.85 14.92 -7.15
CA LYS A 96 13.55 15.34 -6.61
C LYS A 96 13.41 14.92 -5.15
N THR A 97 12.70 15.71 -4.37
CA THR A 97 12.33 15.39 -2.99
C THR A 97 11.06 14.52 -2.93
N GLU A 98 10.73 13.99 -1.76
CA GLU A 98 9.45 13.29 -1.57
C GLU A 98 8.25 14.21 -1.81
N ASP A 99 8.36 15.49 -1.43
CA ASP A 99 7.32 16.50 -1.62
C ASP A 99 7.13 16.86 -3.10
N ASP A 100 8.22 16.92 -3.88
CA ASP A 100 8.16 17.13 -5.33
C ASP A 100 7.34 16.02 -6.02
N LEU A 101 7.50 14.77 -5.55
CA LEU A 101 6.78 13.62 -6.06
C LEU A 101 5.35 13.55 -5.53
N ALA A 102 5.09 13.89 -4.27
CA ALA A 102 3.76 13.80 -3.67
C ALA A 102 2.83 14.95 -4.12
N TYR A 103 3.34 16.19 -4.18
CA TYR A 103 2.49 17.38 -4.25
C TYR A 103 2.46 18.10 -5.60
N PHE A 104 3.46 17.88 -6.45
CA PHE A 104 3.63 18.63 -7.71
C PHE A 104 3.54 17.77 -8.98
N ARG A 105 3.14 16.51 -8.84
CA ARG A 105 2.70 15.65 -9.96
C ARG A 105 1.22 15.82 -10.23
N GLU A 106 0.83 15.80 -11.50
CA GLU A 106 -0.58 15.77 -11.91
C GLU A 106 -1.17 14.37 -11.72
N GLU A 107 -2.49 14.25 -11.77
CA GLU A 107 -3.23 13.01 -11.52
C GLU A 107 -2.86 11.86 -12.49
N GLU A 108 -2.54 12.20 -13.74
CA GLU A 108 -2.02 11.28 -14.76
C GLU A 108 -0.58 10.83 -14.50
N ASP A 109 0.18 11.51 -13.65
CA ASP A 109 1.57 11.16 -13.34
C ASP A 109 1.68 10.16 -12.18
N PHE A 110 0.58 9.90 -11.48
CA PHE A 110 0.49 8.84 -10.48
C PHE A 110 0.38 7.46 -11.13
N ARG A 111 0.93 6.46 -10.45
CA ARG A 111 1.08 5.05 -10.84
C ARG A 111 0.49 4.11 -9.79
N SER A 112 -0.34 4.63 -8.89
CA SER A 112 -1.09 3.83 -7.92
C SER A 112 -2.04 2.85 -8.62
N SER A 113 -2.29 1.71 -7.98
CA SER A 113 -3.34 0.77 -8.33
C SER A 113 -4.72 1.39 -8.11
N ARG A 114 -5.68 1.06 -8.99
CA ARG A 114 -7.07 1.48 -8.80
C ARG A 114 -7.70 0.95 -7.52
N LEU A 115 -7.16 -0.13 -6.93
CA LEU A 115 -7.64 -0.67 -5.67
C LEU A 115 -7.52 0.36 -4.54
N VAL A 116 -6.35 1.00 -4.40
CA VAL A 116 -6.11 1.95 -3.30
C VAL A 116 -6.83 3.28 -3.52
N GLU A 117 -7.21 3.58 -4.77
CA GLU A 117 -7.98 4.77 -5.10
C GLU A 117 -9.45 4.68 -4.71
N GLN A 118 -10.00 3.48 -4.48
CA GLN A 118 -11.42 3.33 -4.22
C GLN A 118 -11.85 4.11 -2.97
N PRO A 119 -13.05 4.74 -2.96
CA PRO A 119 -13.56 5.43 -1.79
C PRO A 119 -13.74 4.47 -0.62
N ASN A 120 -13.69 5.00 0.60
CA ASN A 120 -13.77 4.18 1.81
C ASN A 120 -15.10 3.43 1.94
N GLY A 121 -16.20 4.01 1.42
CA GLY A 121 -17.54 3.43 1.58
C GLY A 121 -17.93 3.31 3.04
N ASP A 122 -18.51 2.17 3.40
CA ASP A 122 -18.65 1.79 4.81
C ASP A 122 -17.43 0.99 5.31
N PHE A 123 -17.42 0.67 6.59
CA PHE A 123 -16.29 -0.02 7.21
C PHE A 123 -15.99 -1.38 6.55
N GLY A 124 -17.00 -2.10 6.05
CA GLY A 124 -16.80 -3.37 5.34
C GLY A 124 -16.03 -3.21 4.02
N HIS A 125 -16.26 -2.12 3.29
CA HIS A 125 -15.50 -1.79 2.07
C HIS A 125 -14.04 -1.46 2.39
N THR A 126 -13.81 -0.68 3.46
CA THR A 126 -12.46 -0.34 3.90
C THR A 126 -11.68 -1.58 4.34
N ILE A 127 -12.29 -2.46 5.14
CA ILE A 127 -11.65 -3.71 5.57
C ILE A 127 -11.37 -4.65 4.39
N ALA A 128 -12.27 -4.74 3.40
CA ALA A 128 -12.03 -5.52 2.19
C ALA A 128 -10.83 -5.00 1.39
N ARG A 129 -10.74 -3.68 1.17
CA ARG A 129 -9.59 -3.04 0.50
C ARG A 129 -8.30 -3.28 1.29
N GLN A 130 -8.35 -3.08 2.61
CA GLN A 130 -7.21 -3.24 3.49
C GLN A 130 -6.70 -4.69 3.51
N LEU A 131 -7.59 -5.69 3.54
CA LEU A 131 -7.19 -7.09 3.50
C LEU A 131 -6.45 -7.43 2.21
N ILE A 132 -7.04 -7.08 1.05
CA ILE A 132 -6.44 -7.37 -0.26
C ILE A 132 -5.06 -6.71 -0.37
N PHE A 133 -4.97 -5.43 -0.05
CA PHE A 133 -3.71 -4.70 -0.16
C PHE A 133 -2.66 -5.18 0.85
N SER A 134 -3.03 -5.41 2.12
CA SER A 134 -2.07 -5.82 3.15
C SER A 134 -1.49 -7.21 2.86
N LEU A 135 -2.30 -8.14 2.35
CA LEU A 135 -1.80 -9.46 1.94
C LEU A 135 -0.83 -9.37 0.76
N TYR A 136 -1.15 -8.53 -0.24
CA TYR A 136 -0.24 -8.25 -1.35
C TYR A 136 1.07 -7.61 -0.87
N ALA A 137 0.98 -6.55 -0.07
CA ALA A 137 2.12 -5.83 0.47
C ALA A 137 2.99 -6.73 1.35
N GLY A 138 2.38 -7.63 2.13
CA GLY A 138 3.10 -8.57 2.98
C GLY A 138 3.98 -9.52 2.16
N GLU A 139 3.42 -10.12 1.11
CA GLU A 139 4.18 -10.98 0.19
C GLU A 139 5.26 -10.18 -0.57
N LEU A 140 4.91 -8.99 -1.06
CA LEU A 140 5.82 -8.09 -1.76
C LEU A 140 7.03 -7.72 -0.91
N TYR A 141 6.81 -7.18 0.29
CA TYR A 141 7.90 -6.74 1.16
C TYR A 141 8.70 -7.92 1.70
N THR A 142 8.07 -9.07 1.96
CA THR A 142 8.81 -10.30 2.34
C THR A 142 9.84 -10.67 1.27
N ARG A 143 9.48 -10.61 -0.02
CA ARG A 143 10.42 -10.90 -1.10
C ARG A 143 11.43 -9.77 -1.33
N LEU A 144 11.00 -8.51 -1.26
CA LEU A 144 11.90 -7.36 -1.40
C LEU A 144 12.95 -7.28 -0.30
N SER A 145 12.71 -7.84 0.90
CA SER A 145 13.75 -7.94 1.94
C SER A 145 14.98 -8.75 1.51
N SER A 146 14.87 -9.55 0.44
CA SER A 146 15.98 -10.28 -0.19
C SER A 146 16.47 -9.62 -1.49
N SER A 147 16.09 -8.37 -1.75
CA SER A 147 16.49 -7.62 -2.94
C SER A 147 18.01 -7.46 -3.04
N THR A 148 18.52 -7.50 -4.27
CA THR A 148 19.93 -7.16 -4.56
C THR A 148 20.20 -5.66 -4.47
N ASP A 149 19.15 -4.83 -4.45
CA ASP A 149 19.21 -3.40 -4.13
C ASP A 149 19.12 -3.21 -2.60
N ALA A 150 20.23 -2.78 -2.01
CA ALA A 150 20.35 -2.68 -0.55
C ALA A 150 19.36 -1.68 0.07
N MET A 151 18.95 -0.64 -0.66
CA MET A 151 17.99 0.33 -0.14
C MET A 151 16.57 -0.23 -0.16
N LEU A 152 16.16 -0.89 -1.25
CA LEU A 152 14.88 -1.60 -1.31
C LEU A 152 14.79 -2.70 -0.24
N ALA A 153 15.86 -3.46 -0.05
CA ALA A 153 15.92 -4.48 1.01
C ALA A 153 15.76 -3.88 2.40
N ALA A 154 16.42 -2.76 2.70
CA ALA A 154 16.31 -2.07 3.99
C ALA A 154 14.91 -1.49 4.23
N ILE A 155 14.30 -0.86 3.21
CA ILE A 155 12.93 -0.36 3.28
C ILE A 155 11.95 -1.52 3.54
N ALA A 156 12.11 -2.63 2.82
CA ALA A 156 11.25 -3.79 2.94
C ALA A 156 11.36 -4.50 4.30
N ASP A 157 12.56 -4.60 4.89
CA ASP A 157 12.76 -5.20 6.22
C ASP A 157 12.05 -4.40 7.33
N LYS A 158 11.85 -3.10 7.14
CA LYS A 158 10.98 -2.30 8.02
C LYS A 158 9.51 -2.53 7.68
N ALA A 159 9.13 -2.33 6.42
CA ALA A 159 7.74 -2.35 6.00
C ALA A 159 7.06 -3.69 6.29
N VAL A 160 7.76 -4.82 6.16
CA VAL A 160 7.19 -6.15 6.43
C VAL A 160 6.72 -6.33 7.88
N LYS A 161 7.41 -5.71 8.85
CA LYS A 161 7.05 -5.78 10.28
C LYS A 161 5.78 -4.98 10.56
N GLU A 162 5.64 -3.82 9.94
CA GLU A 162 4.44 -2.98 10.06
C GLU A 162 3.25 -3.64 9.34
N VAL A 163 3.46 -4.14 8.12
CA VAL A 163 2.41 -4.80 7.33
C VAL A 163 1.89 -6.08 7.98
N SER A 164 2.68 -6.81 8.78
CA SER A 164 2.15 -7.95 9.53
C SER A 164 1.02 -7.55 10.48
N TYR A 165 1.13 -6.38 11.13
CA TYR A 165 0.05 -5.84 11.97
C TYR A 165 -1.17 -5.42 11.13
N HIS A 166 -0.96 -4.88 9.93
CA HIS A 166 -2.04 -4.49 9.01
C HIS A 166 -2.83 -5.72 8.53
N ILE A 167 -2.13 -6.82 8.22
CA ILE A 167 -2.73 -8.11 7.88
C ILE A 167 -3.56 -8.62 9.06
N ASP A 168 -2.97 -8.68 10.26
CA ASP A 168 -3.66 -9.18 11.44
C ASP A 168 -4.95 -8.39 11.74
N HIS A 169 -4.89 -7.06 11.67
CA HIS A 169 -6.06 -6.19 11.84
C HIS A 169 -7.16 -6.49 10.82
N ALA A 170 -6.79 -6.51 9.53
CA ALA A 170 -7.74 -6.74 8.44
C ALA A 170 -8.36 -8.14 8.50
N VAL A 171 -7.58 -9.17 8.84
CA VAL A 171 -8.06 -10.55 9.01
C VAL A 171 -9.03 -10.65 10.19
N GLN A 172 -8.68 -10.08 11.34
CA GLN A 172 -9.55 -10.11 12.52
C GLN A 172 -10.89 -9.43 12.26
N TRP A 173 -10.88 -8.29 11.57
CA TRP A 173 -12.12 -7.60 11.20
C TRP A 173 -12.92 -8.33 10.12
N MET A 174 -12.26 -8.94 9.14
CA MET A 174 -12.95 -9.78 8.15
C MET A 174 -13.71 -10.92 8.83
N LEU A 175 -13.07 -11.63 9.77
CA LEU A 175 -13.69 -12.70 10.56
C LEU A 175 -14.83 -12.15 11.45
N ARG A 176 -14.61 -11.04 12.15
CA ARG A 176 -15.59 -10.44 13.06
C ARG A 176 -16.85 -9.97 12.32
N LEU A 177 -16.69 -9.33 11.16
CA LEU A 177 -17.82 -8.86 10.36
C LEU A 177 -18.54 -10.01 9.67
N GLY A 178 -17.79 -10.96 9.07
CA GLY A 178 -18.32 -12.10 8.35
C GLY A 178 -19.09 -13.08 9.25
N LEU A 179 -18.59 -13.35 10.45
CA LEU A 179 -19.23 -14.26 11.42
C LEU A 179 -20.11 -13.53 12.45
N GLY A 180 -20.32 -12.22 12.29
CA GLY A 180 -21.10 -11.40 13.20
C GLY A 180 -22.61 -11.54 12.98
N THR A 181 -23.26 -10.45 12.62
CA THR A 181 -24.69 -10.41 12.31
C THR A 181 -24.94 -10.63 10.83
N GLY A 182 -26.19 -10.92 10.45
CA GLY A 182 -26.57 -10.98 9.02
C GLY A 182 -26.28 -9.67 8.28
N GLU A 183 -26.40 -8.52 8.95
CA GLU A 183 -26.11 -7.21 8.33
C GLU A 183 -24.60 -6.96 8.19
N SER A 184 -23.78 -7.27 9.20
CA SER A 184 -22.32 -7.13 9.08
C SER A 184 -21.75 -8.07 8.01
N HIS A 185 -22.26 -9.30 7.96
CA HIS A 185 -21.93 -10.28 6.94
C HIS A 185 -22.24 -9.75 5.54
N ARG A 186 -23.48 -9.27 5.32
CA ARG A 186 -23.92 -8.70 4.03
C ARG A 186 -23.04 -7.53 3.61
N ARG A 187 -22.69 -6.63 4.53
CA ARG A 187 -21.87 -5.45 4.23
C ARG A 187 -20.43 -5.79 3.86
N VAL A 188 -19.79 -6.69 4.61
CA VAL A 188 -18.40 -7.06 4.31
C VAL A 188 -18.30 -7.91 3.04
N GLN A 189 -19.30 -8.77 2.75
CA GLN A 189 -19.42 -9.45 1.47
C GLN A 189 -19.53 -8.45 0.31
N ALA A 190 -20.41 -7.45 0.43
CA ALA A 190 -20.55 -6.39 -0.57
C ALA A 190 -19.25 -5.56 -0.73
N GLY A 191 -18.53 -5.34 0.37
CA GLY A 191 -17.21 -4.70 0.35
C GLY A 191 -16.19 -5.50 -0.47
N LEU A 192 -16.11 -6.82 -0.27
CA LEU A 192 -15.27 -7.70 -1.06
C LEU A 192 -15.65 -7.67 -2.54
N GLU A 193 -16.93 -7.80 -2.86
CA GLU A 193 -17.45 -7.75 -4.24
C GLU A 193 -17.15 -6.42 -4.93
N SER A 194 -17.16 -5.31 -4.19
CA SER A 194 -16.86 -3.98 -4.72
C SER A 194 -15.38 -3.76 -4.98
N MET A 195 -14.50 -4.35 -4.16
CA MET A 195 -13.04 -4.23 -4.31
C MET A 195 -12.44 -5.25 -5.29
N TRP A 196 -13.10 -6.40 -5.46
CA TRP A 196 -12.61 -7.51 -6.28
C TRP A 196 -12.22 -7.12 -7.71
N PRO A 197 -12.99 -6.29 -8.44
CA PRO A 197 -12.66 -5.88 -9.81
C PRO A 197 -11.30 -5.18 -9.97
N TYR A 198 -10.72 -4.66 -8.88
CA TYR A 198 -9.44 -3.95 -8.88
C TYR A 198 -8.27 -4.78 -8.37
N LYS A 199 -8.54 -5.97 -7.81
CA LYS A 199 -7.53 -6.86 -7.23
C LYS A 199 -6.47 -7.25 -8.26
N ASP A 200 -6.90 -7.61 -9.47
CA ASP A 200 -6.03 -8.18 -10.48
C ASP A 200 -4.96 -7.19 -10.99
N GLU A 201 -5.20 -5.89 -10.90
CA GLU A 201 -4.24 -4.84 -11.25
C GLU A 201 -2.97 -4.89 -10.39
N LEU A 202 -3.06 -5.38 -9.15
CA LEU A 202 -1.90 -5.51 -8.26
C LEU A 202 -0.84 -6.48 -8.81
N PHE A 203 -1.23 -7.45 -9.63
CA PHE A 203 -0.38 -8.54 -10.10
C PHE A 203 0.12 -8.37 -11.54
N VAL A 204 -0.06 -7.18 -12.12
CA VAL A 204 0.42 -6.88 -13.47
C VAL A 204 1.91 -6.54 -13.42
N ASP A 205 2.70 -7.31 -14.17
CA ASP A 205 4.10 -6.96 -14.45
C ASP A 205 4.11 -5.78 -15.45
N THR A 206 4.29 -4.57 -14.93
CA THR A 206 4.29 -3.36 -15.76
C THR A 206 5.60 -3.19 -16.52
N ALA A 207 5.62 -2.31 -17.51
CA ALA A 207 6.84 -1.98 -18.23
C ALA A 207 7.96 -1.44 -17.31
N ALA A 208 7.64 -0.83 -16.16
CA ALA A 208 8.64 -0.42 -15.19
C ALA A 208 9.29 -1.62 -14.49
N VAL A 209 8.48 -2.62 -14.10
CA VAL A 209 8.96 -3.89 -13.52
C VAL A 209 9.90 -4.59 -14.51
N ASP A 210 9.48 -4.72 -15.77
CA ASP A 210 10.30 -5.38 -16.80
C ASP A 210 11.63 -4.68 -17.04
N ARG A 211 11.64 -3.33 -17.09
CA ARG A 211 12.87 -2.55 -17.24
C ARG A 211 13.79 -2.70 -16.02
N ALA A 212 13.23 -2.61 -14.81
CA ALA A 212 14.00 -2.72 -13.59
C ALA A 212 14.64 -4.10 -13.44
N GLU A 213 13.90 -5.17 -13.71
CA GLU A 213 14.43 -6.54 -13.66
C GLU A 213 15.47 -6.80 -14.75
N ALA A 214 15.29 -6.25 -15.95
CA ALA A 214 16.28 -6.38 -17.03
C ALA A 214 17.58 -5.61 -16.73
N ALA A 215 17.48 -4.46 -16.07
CA ALA A 215 18.62 -3.62 -15.70
C ALA A 215 19.37 -4.16 -14.47
N SER A 216 18.62 -4.65 -13.47
CA SER A 216 19.13 -5.09 -12.17
C SER A 216 18.41 -6.36 -11.70
N PRO A 217 18.79 -7.55 -12.21
CA PRO A 217 18.13 -8.80 -11.85
C PRO A 217 18.10 -9.05 -10.34
N GLY A 218 16.92 -9.38 -9.82
CA GLY A 218 16.69 -9.61 -8.39
C GLY A 218 16.63 -8.35 -7.53
N ALA A 219 16.66 -7.15 -8.11
CA ALA A 219 16.46 -5.90 -7.35
C ALA A 219 14.97 -5.64 -7.07
N VAL A 220 14.09 -6.08 -7.97
CA VAL A 220 12.64 -5.89 -7.87
C VAL A 220 11.92 -7.21 -7.78
N VAL A 221 10.63 -7.17 -7.42
CA VAL A 221 9.77 -8.34 -7.39
C VAL A 221 8.75 -8.22 -8.51
N ARG A 222 8.59 -9.29 -9.29
CA ARG A 222 7.52 -9.38 -10.29
C ARG A 222 6.18 -9.57 -9.59
N PRO A 223 5.23 -8.62 -9.70
CA PRO A 223 3.95 -8.75 -9.01
C PRO A 223 3.16 -10.00 -9.40
N SER A 224 3.32 -10.50 -10.62
CA SER A 224 2.68 -11.74 -11.08
C SER A 224 3.03 -12.98 -10.23
N GLU A 225 4.24 -13.03 -9.68
CA GLU A 225 4.74 -14.14 -8.86
C GLU A 225 4.14 -14.18 -7.44
N LEU A 226 3.48 -13.09 -7.02
CA LEU A 226 2.85 -12.97 -5.71
C LEU A 226 1.42 -13.51 -5.71
N ARG A 227 0.80 -13.63 -6.89
CA ARG A 227 -0.62 -13.94 -7.03
C ARG A 227 -1.03 -15.21 -6.33
N GLU A 228 -0.29 -16.30 -6.54
CA GLU A 228 -0.68 -17.61 -6.01
C GLU A 228 -0.76 -17.59 -4.47
N ALA A 229 0.27 -17.07 -3.81
CA ALA A 229 0.33 -16.96 -2.36
C ALA A 229 -0.78 -16.04 -1.81
N VAL A 230 -0.98 -14.88 -2.45
CA VAL A 230 -2.00 -13.91 -2.03
C VAL A 230 -3.41 -14.46 -2.24
N ASP A 231 -3.70 -15.08 -3.38
CA ASP A 231 -5.01 -15.66 -3.69
C ASP A 231 -5.35 -16.84 -2.75
N ALA A 232 -4.37 -17.68 -2.41
CA ALA A 232 -4.54 -18.75 -1.45
C ALA A 232 -4.85 -18.20 -0.03
N HIS A 233 -4.15 -17.16 0.40
CA HIS A 233 -4.38 -16.55 1.71
C HIS A 233 -5.73 -15.82 1.76
N LEU A 234 -6.06 -15.04 0.73
CA LEU A 234 -7.37 -14.40 0.59
C LEU A 234 -8.51 -15.42 0.69
N SER A 235 -8.44 -16.50 -0.10
CA SER A 235 -9.46 -17.55 -0.10
C SER A 235 -9.61 -18.16 1.29
N THR A 236 -8.49 -18.47 1.96
CA THR A 236 -8.50 -19.01 3.32
C THR A 236 -9.19 -18.08 4.32
N VAL A 237 -8.91 -16.76 4.28
CA VAL A 237 -9.50 -15.79 5.22
C VAL A 237 -10.99 -15.60 4.93
N ILE A 238 -11.36 -15.46 3.66
CA ILE A 238 -12.75 -15.26 3.21
C ILE A 238 -13.61 -16.46 3.62
N GLU A 239 -13.15 -17.69 3.33
CA GLU A 239 -13.87 -18.91 3.70
C GLU A 239 -14.00 -19.06 5.22
N LYS A 240 -12.95 -18.77 5.99
CA LYS A 240 -13.00 -18.78 7.46
C LYS A 240 -13.95 -17.73 8.03
N ALA A 241 -14.13 -16.61 7.34
CA ALA A 241 -15.11 -15.58 7.70
C ALA A 241 -16.56 -15.97 7.33
N GLY A 242 -16.77 -17.15 6.73
CA GLY A 242 -18.07 -17.62 6.25
C GLY A 242 -18.54 -16.92 4.98
N LEU A 243 -17.65 -16.16 4.32
CA LEU A 243 -17.94 -15.36 3.13
C LEU A 243 -17.66 -16.16 1.85
N SER A 244 -18.11 -15.63 0.71
CA SER A 244 -17.85 -16.23 -0.60
C SER A 244 -16.79 -15.45 -1.37
N VAL A 245 -15.81 -16.16 -1.93
CA VAL A 245 -14.79 -15.56 -2.81
C VAL A 245 -15.49 -15.00 -4.06
N PRO A 246 -15.42 -13.69 -4.33
CA PRO A 246 -16.11 -13.11 -5.49
C PRO A 246 -15.55 -13.62 -6.83
N THR A 247 -16.40 -13.65 -7.85
CA THR A 247 -16.07 -14.08 -9.23
C THR A 247 -16.34 -12.96 -10.25
N VAL A 248 -16.09 -11.71 -9.85
CA VAL A 248 -16.36 -10.52 -10.65
C VAL A 248 -15.21 -10.27 -11.64
N PRO A 249 -15.48 -9.90 -12.91
CA PRO A 249 -14.43 -9.53 -13.86
C PRO A 249 -13.70 -8.24 -13.44
N ALA A 250 -12.48 -8.06 -13.96
CA ALA A 250 -11.72 -6.84 -13.76
C ALA A 250 -12.48 -5.59 -14.25
N ALA A 251 -12.39 -4.49 -13.49
CA ALA A 251 -13.08 -3.24 -13.79
C ALA A 251 -12.51 -2.50 -15.01
N ALA A 252 -11.27 -2.80 -15.39
CA ALA A 252 -10.57 -2.15 -16.47
C ALA A 252 -9.69 -3.13 -17.23
N ASP A 253 -9.32 -2.74 -18.46
CA ASP A 253 -8.29 -3.43 -19.23
C ASP A 253 -6.94 -3.31 -18.51
N LEU A 254 -6.41 -4.45 -18.09
CA LEU A 254 -5.15 -4.58 -17.37
C LEU A 254 -3.95 -4.09 -18.19
N GLY A 255 -4.07 -3.95 -19.50
CA GLY A 255 -3.05 -3.29 -20.34
C GLY A 255 -2.82 -1.81 -20.00
N TYR A 256 -3.74 -1.19 -19.26
CA TYR A 256 -3.59 0.18 -18.75
C TYR A 256 -3.26 0.25 -17.25
N ALA A 257 -2.95 -0.88 -16.61
CA ALA A 257 -2.54 -0.94 -15.21
C ALA A 257 -1.38 0.03 -14.95
N ARG A 258 -1.54 0.91 -13.97
CA ARG A 258 -0.51 1.88 -13.54
C ARG A 258 0.09 2.73 -14.68
N THR A 259 -0.64 2.97 -15.77
CA THR A 259 -0.16 3.79 -16.91
C THR A 259 -0.36 5.30 -16.73
N GLY A 260 -1.00 5.72 -15.63
CA GLY A 260 -1.53 7.07 -15.49
C GLY A 260 -2.99 7.21 -15.91
N ARG A 261 -3.59 6.17 -16.51
CA ARG A 261 -5.06 6.08 -16.55
C ARG A 261 -5.55 5.66 -15.17
N PHE A 262 -6.48 6.40 -14.59
CA PHE A 262 -6.91 6.24 -13.20
C PHE A 262 -8.44 6.15 -13.06
N SER A 263 -8.92 5.80 -11.86
CA SER A 263 -10.36 5.84 -11.55
C SER A 263 -10.83 7.28 -11.36
N GLU A 264 -12.09 7.60 -11.65
CA GLU A 264 -12.67 8.95 -11.43
C GLU A 264 -12.49 9.51 -10.00
N HIS A 265 -12.08 8.68 -9.04
CA HIS A 265 -11.86 9.05 -7.65
C HIS A 265 -10.47 9.60 -7.34
N ARG A 266 -9.44 9.33 -8.16
CA ARG A 266 -8.07 9.78 -7.89
C ARG A 266 -7.97 11.30 -7.91
N GLY A 267 -8.60 11.95 -8.89
CA GLY A 267 -8.49 13.40 -9.07
C GLY A 267 -8.98 14.22 -7.89
N TYR A 268 -10.12 13.83 -7.30
CA TYR A 268 -10.63 14.48 -6.08
C TYR A 268 -9.67 14.33 -4.90
N LEU A 269 -9.11 13.13 -4.72
CA LEU A 269 -8.18 12.84 -3.62
C LEU A 269 -6.87 13.63 -3.77
N VAL A 270 -6.29 13.62 -4.98
CA VAL A 270 -5.05 14.34 -5.28
C VAL A 270 -5.26 15.85 -5.17
N THR A 271 -6.38 16.38 -5.68
CA THR A 271 -6.70 17.80 -5.57
C THR A 271 -6.78 18.26 -4.12
N GLU A 272 -7.44 17.51 -3.23
CA GLU A 272 -7.50 17.83 -1.80
C GLU A 272 -6.11 17.77 -1.16
N MET A 273 -5.38 16.68 -1.36
CA MET A 273 -4.05 16.43 -0.79
C MET A 273 -3.03 17.50 -1.18
N GLN A 274 -3.05 17.97 -2.44
CA GLN A 274 -2.06 18.89 -2.98
C GLN A 274 -2.44 20.37 -2.83
N SER A 275 -3.67 20.66 -2.37
CA SER A 275 -4.26 22.00 -2.40
C SER A 275 -3.39 23.06 -1.72
N LEU A 276 -2.91 22.81 -0.51
CA LEU A 276 -2.14 23.79 0.26
C LEU A 276 -0.75 24.03 -0.35
N ALA A 277 -0.06 22.96 -0.74
CA ALA A 277 1.27 23.02 -1.34
C ALA A 277 1.25 23.78 -2.68
N ARG A 278 0.23 23.54 -3.51
CA ARG A 278 0.08 24.23 -4.80
C ARG A 278 -0.34 25.69 -4.67
N GLN A 279 -1.07 26.06 -3.61
CA GLN A 279 -1.42 27.46 -3.32
C GLN A 279 -0.21 28.29 -2.86
N HIS A 280 0.77 27.66 -2.22
CA HIS A 280 1.95 28.31 -1.66
C HIS A 280 3.25 27.64 -2.12
N PRO A 281 3.57 27.68 -3.44
CA PRO A 281 4.76 27.02 -3.97
C PRO A 281 6.04 27.62 -3.37
N GLY A 282 6.96 26.76 -2.92
CA GLY A 282 8.24 27.14 -2.30
C GLY A 282 8.17 27.46 -0.80
N ALA A 283 7.00 27.31 -0.15
CA ALA A 283 6.91 27.37 1.30
C ALA A 283 7.61 26.17 1.97
N THR A 284 8.07 26.36 3.21
CA THR A 284 8.66 25.31 4.05
C THR A 284 7.78 25.11 5.28
N TRP A 285 7.58 23.86 5.68
CA TRP A 285 6.71 23.43 6.78
C TRP A 285 7.48 22.64 7.83
#